data_AF-A0A345QM05-F1
#
_entry.id   AF-A0A345QM05-F1
#
_cell.length_a   1.000
_cell.length_b   1.000
_cell.length_c   1.000
_cell.angle_alpha   90.00
_cell.angle_beta   90.00
_cell.angle_gamma   90.00
#
_symmetry.space_group_name_H-M   'P 1'
#
loop_
_entity.id
_entity.type
_entity.pdbx_description
1 polymer ?
#
loop_
_entity_poly.entity_id
_entity_poly.type
_entity_poly.pdbx_seq_one_letter_code
_entity_poly.pdbx_strand_id
1 'polypeptide(L)'
;MAFDAKLLRTKLKEAGKTQAALAKEVNTDKRTMSRWVSGENPPSDKNLTALANALGCTPEEFDPIFTGEGEVAIYARVSIAAHNAYELMELRYGVSQKDIMELAPVLFSIVAGHALRVPSEDDAQAARLGLIDARQGSPEAQDAWGIDDRASRNKKCFGLKGEYSRNLFYVAIQRLCHDIQENVNAEHLAKPAPGKAPSAVGFIPDLDGLVELTGGDNELAEALIKGHVRLSKCLEDHRASEDQGAESFIRVLRKELARVDDQYNKEVSKNRDAGLVKLKAWRAFYANRYPDLAQEYDQIAEKHCYKEGWYPSYYDEELQKLCWIEPYLEDRHINKETLPEYQAKKIESPKKLHLPMTDPIYQRFHQLEAHRRKAKAGFEEGGQ
;
A
#
# COMPACT_ATOMS: atom_id res chain seq x y z
N MET A 1 -29.06 14.69 -6.26
CA MET A 1 -30.36 14.01 -6.10
C MET A 1 -30.79 13.53 -7.47
N ALA A 2 -30.91 12.21 -7.66
CA ALA A 2 -31.39 11.60 -8.91
C ALA A 2 -32.89 11.28 -8.79
N PHE A 3 -33.68 12.30 -8.46
CA PHE A 3 -35.10 12.16 -8.12
C PHE A 3 -35.96 11.76 -9.33
N ASP A 4 -36.67 10.63 -9.23
CA ASP A 4 -37.58 10.12 -10.26
C ASP A 4 -39.00 10.71 -10.12
N ALA A 5 -39.21 11.85 -10.79
CA ALA A 5 -40.52 12.50 -10.87
C ALA A 5 -41.58 11.67 -11.63
N LYS A 6 -41.16 10.72 -12.50
CA LYS A 6 -42.08 9.83 -13.21
C LYS A 6 -42.63 8.78 -12.26
N LEU A 7 -41.79 8.22 -11.39
CA LEU A 7 -42.23 7.31 -10.34
C LEU A 7 -43.20 7.99 -9.36
N LEU A 8 -42.92 9.25 -8.97
CA LEU A 8 -43.85 10.03 -8.14
C LEU A 8 -45.24 10.13 -8.76
N ARG A 9 -45.34 10.39 -10.08
CA ARG A 9 -46.65 10.45 -10.77
C ARG A 9 -47.37 9.10 -10.73
N THR A 10 -46.64 8.02 -10.92
CA THR A 10 -47.17 6.65 -10.92
C THR A 10 -47.73 6.30 -9.54
N LYS A 11 -46.93 6.45 -8.48
CA LYS A 11 -47.33 6.15 -7.10
C LYS A 11 -48.50 7.02 -6.63
N LEU A 12 -48.53 8.29 -7.03
CA LEU A 12 -49.63 9.20 -6.72
C LEU A 12 -50.96 8.76 -7.34
N LYS A 13 -50.91 8.22 -8.57
CA LYS A 13 -52.07 7.64 -9.27
C LYS A 13 -52.51 6.32 -8.64
N GLU A 14 -51.56 5.44 -8.31
CA GLU A 14 -51.83 4.14 -7.65
C GLU A 14 -52.47 4.33 -6.26
N ALA A 15 -52.01 5.31 -5.51
CA ALA A 15 -52.59 5.67 -4.21
C ALA A 15 -53.95 6.40 -4.31
N GLY A 16 -54.43 6.73 -5.52
CA GLY A 16 -55.68 7.47 -5.73
C GLY A 16 -55.69 8.87 -5.12
N LYS A 17 -54.51 9.46 -4.86
CA LYS A 17 -54.39 10.77 -4.19
C LYS A 17 -54.29 11.89 -5.23
N THR A 18 -54.84 13.05 -4.90
CA THR A 18 -54.61 14.27 -5.71
C THR A 18 -53.34 14.99 -5.23
N GLN A 19 -52.71 15.79 -6.09
CA GLN A 19 -51.56 16.63 -5.68
C GLN A 19 -51.89 17.53 -4.49
N ALA A 20 -53.13 18.04 -4.41
CA ALA A 20 -53.57 18.88 -3.29
C ALA A 20 -53.72 18.09 -1.98
N ALA A 21 -54.20 16.85 -2.06
CA ALA A 21 -54.31 15.97 -0.90
C ALA A 21 -52.93 15.58 -0.37
N LEU A 22 -52.01 15.19 -1.26
CA LEU A 22 -50.64 14.83 -0.89
C LEU A 22 -49.85 16.03 -0.35
N ALA A 23 -50.03 17.23 -0.94
CA ALA A 23 -49.40 18.45 -0.44
C ALA A 23 -49.81 18.74 1.02
N LYS A 24 -51.10 18.56 1.34
CA LYS A 24 -51.62 18.74 2.70
C LYS A 24 -51.05 17.71 3.67
N GLU A 25 -50.91 16.46 3.24
CA GLU A 25 -50.39 15.35 4.05
C GLU A 25 -48.89 15.49 4.34
N VAL A 26 -48.12 15.98 3.36
CA VAL A 26 -46.67 16.24 3.48
C VAL A 26 -46.38 17.64 4.07
N ASN A 27 -47.42 18.38 4.47
CA ASN A 27 -47.34 19.74 5.02
C ASN A 27 -46.54 20.72 4.13
N THR A 28 -46.85 20.72 2.83
CA THR A 28 -46.27 21.62 1.83
C THR A 28 -47.36 22.30 1.00
N ASP A 29 -46.98 23.29 0.21
CA ASP A 29 -47.92 24.00 -0.66
C ASP A 29 -48.12 23.29 -2.01
N LYS A 30 -49.28 23.53 -2.64
CA LYS A 30 -49.66 22.92 -3.92
C LYS A 30 -48.69 23.27 -5.06
N ARG A 31 -48.07 24.45 -5.04
CA ARG A 31 -47.13 24.90 -6.08
C ARG A 31 -45.80 24.15 -5.94
N THR A 32 -45.33 23.91 -4.73
CA THR A 32 -44.15 23.11 -4.44
C THR A 32 -44.37 21.65 -4.84
N MET A 33 -45.51 21.05 -4.50
CA MET A 33 -45.88 19.71 -4.96
C MET A 33 -45.95 19.62 -6.49
N SER A 34 -46.51 20.63 -7.17
CA SER A 34 -46.55 20.69 -8.64
C SER A 34 -45.14 20.69 -9.24
N ARG A 35 -44.19 21.42 -8.63
CA ARG A 35 -42.79 21.46 -9.07
C ARG A 35 -42.12 20.11 -8.93
N TRP A 36 -42.33 19.42 -7.81
CA TRP A 36 -41.81 18.06 -7.59
C TRP A 36 -42.36 17.07 -8.61
N VAL A 37 -43.67 17.08 -8.84
CA VAL A 37 -44.32 16.20 -9.82
C VAL A 37 -43.86 16.51 -11.25
N SER A 38 -43.59 17.77 -11.57
CA SER A 38 -43.07 18.16 -12.89
C SER A 38 -41.59 17.81 -13.11
N GLY A 39 -40.83 17.63 -12.02
CA GLY A 39 -39.37 17.42 -12.05
C GLY A 39 -38.56 18.72 -12.14
N GLU A 40 -39.19 19.90 -12.07
CA GLU A 40 -38.50 21.20 -12.12
C GLU A 40 -37.57 21.44 -10.93
N ASN A 41 -38.00 21.04 -9.74
CA ASN A 41 -37.22 21.17 -8.51
C ASN A 41 -37.48 19.92 -7.66
N PRO A 42 -36.46 19.12 -7.31
CA PRO A 42 -36.67 17.96 -6.46
C PRO A 42 -36.98 18.36 -4.99
N PRO A 43 -37.65 17.51 -4.21
CA PRO A 43 -37.85 17.72 -2.78
C PRO A 43 -36.50 17.68 -2.03
N SER A 44 -36.42 18.33 -0.87
CA SER A 44 -35.29 18.11 0.06
C SER A 44 -35.40 16.75 0.74
N ASP A 45 -34.33 16.25 1.36
CA ASP A 45 -34.32 14.91 1.97
C ASP A 45 -35.46 14.70 2.97
N LYS A 46 -35.65 15.66 3.89
CA LYS A 46 -36.79 15.69 4.82
C LYS A 46 -38.16 15.55 4.14
N ASN A 47 -38.33 16.25 3.02
CA ASN A 47 -39.58 16.24 2.26
C ASN A 47 -39.73 14.96 1.44
N LEU A 48 -38.62 14.36 1.00
CA LEU A 48 -38.61 13.07 0.32
C LEU A 48 -39.02 11.95 1.28
N THR A 49 -38.51 11.95 2.52
CA THR A 49 -38.96 11.05 3.57
C THR A 49 -40.45 11.16 3.84
N ALA A 50 -40.96 12.39 3.97
CA ALA A 50 -42.37 12.63 4.21
C ALA A 50 -43.25 12.19 3.01
N LEU A 51 -42.78 12.40 1.78
CA LEU A 51 -43.40 11.92 0.54
C LEU A 51 -43.50 10.39 0.49
N ALA A 52 -42.38 9.71 0.77
CA ALA A 52 -42.30 8.26 0.77
C ALA A 52 -43.24 7.64 1.81
N ASN A 53 -43.24 8.17 3.03
CA ASN A 53 -44.16 7.77 4.09
C ASN A 53 -45.63 7.96 3.69
N ALA A 54 -45.99 9.11 3.10
CA ALA A 54 -47.36 9.40 2.66
C ALA A 54 -47.82 8.50 1.51
N LEU A 55 -46.89 7.93 0.73
CA LEU A 55 -47.18 7.06 -0.42
C LEU A 55 -46.93 5.58 -0.12
N GLY A 56 -46.53 5.22 1.11
CA GLY A 56 -46.28 3.84 1.52
C GLY A 56 -45.11 3.17 0.79
N CYS A 57 -44.06 3.94 0.50
CA CYS A 57 -42.83 3.49 -0.17
C CYS A 57 -41.60 4.00 0.59
N THR A 58 -40.40 3.63 0.13
CA THR A 58 -39.15 4.14 0.71
C THR A 58 -38.60 5.33 -0.09
N PRO A 59 -37.86 6.27 0.55
CA PRO A 59 -37.25 7.40 -0.16
C PRO A 59 -36.27 6.98 -1.27
N GLU A 60 -35.59 5.84 -1.10
CA GLU A 60 -34.64 5.27 -2.06
C GLU A 60 -35.32 4.81 -3.35
N GLU A 61 -36.63 4.50 -3.30
CA GLU A 61 -37.41 4.25 -4.53
C GLU A 61 -37.47 5.49 -5.41
N PHE A 62 -37.55 6.68 -4.82
CA PHE A 62 -37.62 7.95 -5.56
C PHE A 62 -36.24 8.53 -5.89
N ASP A 63 -35.24 8.31 -5.04
CA ASP A 63 -33.86 8.65 -5.33
C ASP A 63 -32.93 7.54 -4.82
N PRO A 64 -32.37 6.69 -5.71
CA PRO A 64 -31.50 5.59 -5.31
C PRO A 64 -30.24 6.01 -4.52
N ILE A 65 -29.88 7.30 -4.54
CA ILE A 65 -28.76 7.85 -3.75
C ILE A 65 -29.22 8.59 -2.48
N PHE A 66 -30.46 8.42 -2.05
CA PHE A 66 -30.97 9.01 -0.80
C PHE A 66 -30.32 8.40 0.44
N THR A 67 -29.93 9.26 1.39
CA THR A 67 -29.14 8.89 2.58
C THR A 67 -29.79 9.25 3.92
N GLY A 68 -30.90 10.01 3.92
CA GLY A 68 -31.59 10.43 5.15
C GLY A 68 -30.92 11.56 5.96
N GLU A 69 -31.64 12.09 6.96
CA GLU A 69 -31.07 13.03 7.94
C GLU A 69 -30.17 12.27 8.93
N GLY A 70 -28.86 12.56 8.91
CA GLY A 70 -27.90 12.04 9.89
C GLY A 70 -26.66 11.33 9.32
N GLU A 71 -26.58 11.11 8.01
CA GLU A 71 -25.37 10.53 7.41
C GLU A 71 -24.20 11.52 7.40
N VAL A 72 -23.05 11.02 7.86
CA VAL A 72 -21.78 11.76 7.88
C VAL A 72 -20.96 11.35 6.67
N ALA A 73 -20.74 12.29 5.75
CA ALA A 73 -19.89 12.03 4.59
C ALA A 73 -18.43 11.80 5.02
N ILE A 74 -17.92 10.61 4.72
CA ILE A 74 -16.51 10.24 4.95
C ILE A 74 -15.81 10.20 3.59
N TYR A 75 -14.91 11.15 3.36
CA TYR A 75 -14.06 11.18 2.17
C TYR A 75 -12.68 10.64 2.53
N ALA A 76 -12.31 9.51 1.92
CA ALA A 76 -10.98 8.94 2.05
C ALA A 76 -10.43 8.57 0.68
N ARG A 77 -9.13 8.80 0.48
CA ARG A 77 -8.39 8.21 -0.64
C ARG A 77 -7.82 6.89 -0.17
N VAL A 78 -8.15 5.81 -0.88
CA VAL A 78 -7.66 4.45 -0.60
C VAL A 78 -6.70 4.01 -1.69
N SER A 79 -5.89 2.99 -1.41
CA SER A 79 -5.02 2.38 -2.41
C SER A 79 -5.83 1.60 -3.45
N ILE A 80 -5.23 1.35 -4.62
CA ILE A 80 -5.85 0.49 -5.64
C ILE A 80 -6.07 -0.93 -5.08
N ALA A 81 -5.15 -1.45 -4.28
CA ALA A 81 -5.33 -2.75 -3.61
C ALA A 81 -6.59 -2.79 -2.72
N ALA A 82 -6.82 -1.75 -1.92
CA ALA A 82 -8.03 -1.67 -1.09
C ALA A 82 -9.30 -1.53 -1.95
N HIS A 83 -9.23 -0.75 -3.03
CA HIS A 83 -10.32 -0.64 -3.99
C HIS A 83 -10.62 -2.00 -4.65
N ASN A 84 -9.60 -2.74 -5.07
CA ASN A 84 -9.78 -4.08 -5.65
C ASN A 84 -10.39 -5.06 -4.63
N ALA A 85 -10.00 -4.98 -3.37
CA ALA A 85 -10.60 -5.77 -2.30
C ALA A 85 -12.10 -5.46 -2.14
N TYR A 86 -12.50 -4.18 -2.20
CA TYR A 86 -13.91 -3.80 -2.20
C TYR A 86 -14.68 -4.42 -3.37
N GLU A 87 -14.15 -4.29 -4.59
CA GLU A 87 -14.77 -4.86 -5.80
C GLU A 87 -14.89 -6.39 -5.71
N LEU A 88 -13.86 -7.08 -5.20
CA LEU A 88 -13.90 -8.52 -5.03
C LEU A 88 -14.95 -8.93 -3.99
N MET A 89 -15.05 -8.21 -2.87
CA MET A 89 -16.06 -8.48 -1.86
C MET A 89 -17.47 -8.21 -2.35
N GLU A 90 -17.68 -7.17 -3.19
CA GLU A 90 -18.96 -6.92 -3.85
C GLU A 90 -19.35 -8.09 -4.76
N LEU A 91 -18.43 -8.56 -5.60
CA LEU A 91 -18.67 -9.69 -6.51
C LEU A 91 -18.96 -11.00 -5.77
N ARG A 92 -18.29 -11.24 -4.65
CA ARG A 92 -18.35 -12.53 -3.93
C ARG A 92 -19.44 -12.59 -2.87
N TYR A 93 -19.66 -11.49 -2.16
CA TYR A 93 -20.56 -11.44 -1.00
C TYR A 93 -21.75 -10.52 -1.22
N GLY A 94 -21.83 -9.78 -2.33
CA GLY A 94 -22.93 -8.86 -2.62
C GLY A 94 -23.00 -7.65 -1.67
N VAL A 95 -21.87 -7.31 -1.02
CA VAL A 95 -21.78 -6.21 -0.05
C VAL A 95 -21.28 -4.94 -0.70
N SER A 96 -21.84 -3.80 -0.29
CA SER A 96 -21.40 -2.49 -0.78
C SER A 96 -20.20 -1.96 0.00
N GLN A 97 -19.50 -0.97 -0.56
CA GLN A 97 -18.45 -0.24 0.15
C GLN A 97 -18.98 0.41 1.43
N LYS A 98 -20.24 0.88 1.43
CA LYS A 98 -20.90 1.45 2.60
C LYS A 98 -21.03 0.41 3.71
N ASP A 99 -21.54 -0.78 3.40
CA ASP A 99 -21.71 -1.86 4.40
C ASP A 99 -20.37 -2.23 5.05
N ILE A 100 -19.30 -2.32 4.25
CA ILE A 100 -17.96 -2.60 4.76
C ILE A 100 -17.44 -1.45 5.63
N MET A 101 -17.68 -0.20 5.25
CA MET A 101 -17.29 0.97 6.04
C MET A 101 -18.05 1.06 7.37
N GLU A 102 -19.33 0.68 7.40
CA GLU A 102 -20.13 0.61 8.63
C GLU A 102 -19.64 -0.50 9.57
N LEU A 103 -19.20 -1.63 9.03
CA LEU A 103 -18.60 -2.73 9.80
C LEU A 103 -17.15 -2.48 10.23
N ALA A 104 -16.44 -1.57 9.56
CA ALA A 104 -15.01 -1.33 9.79
C ALA A 104 -14.65 -1.03 11.26
N PRO A 105 -15.39 -0.20 12.04
CA PRO A 105 -15.09 0.02 13.45
C PRO A 105 -15.20 -1.25 14.31
N VAL A 106 -16.15 -2.14 13.99
CA VAL A 106 -16.34 -3.42 14.70
C VAL A 106 -15.18 -4.35 14.41
N LEU A 107 -14.88 -4.59 13.12
CA LEU A 107 -13.78 -5.45 12.68
C LEU A 107 -12.43 -4.92 13.19
N PHE A 108 -12.21 -3.60 13.11
CA PHE A 108 -11.00 -2.97 13.64
C PHE A 108 -10.86 -3.21 15.14
N SER A 109 -11.93 -3.05 15.92
CA SER A 109 -11.89 -3.21 17.38
C SER A 109 -11.58 -4.65 17.79
N ILE A 110 -12.11 -5.63 17.07
CA ILE A 110 -11.80 -7.06 17.27
C ILE A 110 -10.31 -7.31 17.03
N VAL A 111 -9.80 -6.92 15.86
CA VAL A 111 -8.38 -7.14 15.52
C VAL A 111 -7.45 -6.36 16.45
N ALA A 112 -7.81 -5.13 16.82
CA ALA A 112 -7.06 -4.34 17.81
C ALA A 112 -7.04 -5.04 19.18
N GLY A 113 -8.14 -5.65 19.60
CA GLY A 113 -8.22 -6.45 20.81
C GLY A 113 -7.25 -7.64 20.80
N HIS A 114 -7.20 -8.38 19.68
CA HIS A 114 -6.21 -9.45 19.49
C HIS A 114 -4.77 -8.92 19.45
N ALA A 115 -4.54 -7.81 18.76
CA ALA A 115 -3.22 -7.16 18.67
C ALA A 115 -2.64 -6.84 20.06
N LEU A 116 -3.46 -6.28 20.96
CA LEU A 116 -3.01 -5.95 22.31
C LEU A 116 -2.74 -7.20 23.18
N ARG A 117 -3.25 -8.36 22.80
CA ARG A 117 -3.01 -9.64 23.50
C ARG A 117 -1.79 -10.40 23.00
N VAL A 118 -1.26 -10.05 21.82
CA VAL A 118 -0.11 -10.71 21.19
C VAL A 118 1.05 -10.96 22.18
N PRO A 119 1.53 -9.97 22.97
CA PRO A 119 2.65 -10.19 23.90
C PRO A 119 2.34 -11.24 24.98
N SER A 120 1.16 -11.17 25.59
CA SER A 120 0.74 -12.13 26.61
C SER A 120 0.46 -13.54 26.08
N GLU A 121 0.04 -13.65 24.81
CA GLU A 121 -0.17 -14.94 24.15
C GLU A 121 1.17 -15.58 23.77
N ASP A 122 2.14 -14.78 23.34
CA ASP A 122 3.53 -15.23 23.12
C ASP A 122 4.16 -15.73 24.42
N ASP A 123 3.97 -14.99 25.52
CA ASP A 123 4.39 -15.41 26.86
C ASP A 123 3.80 -16.78 27.23
N ALA A 124 2.49 -16.94 27.06
CA ALA A 124 1.80 -18.18 27.39
C ALA A 124 2.26 -19.34 26.50
N GLN A 125 2.49 -19.10 25.21
CA GLN A 125 2.96 -20.10 24.26
C GLN A 125 4.41 -20.51 24.57
N ALA A 126 5.31 -19.56 24.83
CA ALA A 126 6.68 -19.83 25.24
C ALA A 126 6.72 -20.63 26.54
N ALA A 127 5.86 -20.29 27.51
CA ALA A 127 5.73 -21.05 28.76
C ALA A 127 5.28 -22.49 28.54
N ARG A 128 4.29 -22.72 27.66
CA ARG A 128 3.84 -24.08 27.29
C ARG A 128 4.95 -24.91 26.64
N LEU A 129 5.80 -24.29 25.84
CA LEU A 129 6.91 -24.94 25.15
C LEU A 129 8.16 -25.12 26.03
N GLY A 130 8.12 -24.68 27.30
CA GLY A 130 9.29 -24.72 28.19
C GLY A 130 10.40 -23.74 27.78
N LEU A 131 10.09 -22.77 26.93
CA LEU A 131 11.03 -21.76 26.40
C LEU A 131 11.06 -20.49 27.26
N ILE A 132 10.73 -20.59 28.55
CA ILE A 132 10.63 -19.43 29.46
C ILE A 132 11.96 -18.66 29.56
N ASP A 133 13.09 -19.36 29.35
CA ASP A 133 14.43 -18.75 29.25
C ASP A 133 14.70 -17.97 27.94
N ALA A 134 13.76 -17.92 26.98
CA ALA A 134 13.90 -17.08 25.79
C ALA A 134 13.92 -15.57 26.13
N ARG A 135 13.42 -15.18 27.31
CA ARG A 135 13.63 -13.84 27.88
C ARG A 135 15.08 -13.58 28.29
N GLN A 136 15.96 -14.59 28.34
CA GLN A 136 17.40 -14.45 28.51
C GLN A 136 18.17 -14.56 27.19
N GLY A 137 17.49 -14.39 26.07
CA GLY A 137 18.13 -14.20 24.76
C GLY A 137 19.03 -12.97 24.72
N SER A 138 19.52 -12.64 23.53
CA SER A 138 20.37 -11.46 23.37
C SER A 138 19.67 -10.18 23.86
N PRO A 139 20.40 -9.14 24.34
CA PRO A 139 19.82 -7.90 24.84
C PRO A 139 18.79 -7.26 23.88
N GLU A 140 18.99 -7.45 22.57
CA GLU A 140 18.11 -7.00 21.51
C GLU A 140 16.71 -7.66 21.56
N ALA A 141 16.65 -8.96 21.90
CA ALA A 141 15.40 -9.69 22.04
C ALA A 141 14.63 -9.31 23.31
N GLN A 142 15.34 -9.00 24.40
CA GLN A 142 14.76 -8.47 25.64
C GLN A 142 14.13 -7.09 25.42
N ASP A 143 14.85 -6.21 24.71
CA ASP A 143 14.36 -4.87 24.37
C ASP A 143 13.14 -4.94 23.43
N ALA A 144 13.15 -5.83 22.43
CA ALA A 144 12.02 -6.06 21.54
C ALA A 144 10.73 -6.42 22.31
N TRP A 145 10.82 -7.40 23.22
CA TRP A 145 9.69 -7.85 24.02
C TRP A 145 9.20 -6.77 24.97
N GLY A 146 10.11 -6.05 25.63
CA GLY A 146 9.76 -4.91 26.47
C GLY A 146 9.06 -3.79 25.71
N ILE A 147 9.39 -3.57 24.43
CA ILE A 147 8.71 -2.59 23.58
C ILE A 147 7.27 -3.01 23.28
N ASP A 148 7.05 -4.27 22.88
CA ASP A 148 5.72 -4.79 22.56
C ASP A 148 4.78 -4.78 23.78
N ASP A 149 5.31 -5.13 24.96
CA ASP A 149 4.58 -5.12 26.23
C ASP A 149 4.13 -3.70 26.62
N ARG A 150 5.03 -2.72 26.45
CA ARG A 150 4.71 -1.29 26.62
C ARG A 150 3.68 -0.83 25.58
N ALA A 151 3.77 -1.28 24.33
CA ALA A 151 2.79 -0.94 23.30
C ALA A 151 1.39 -1.43 23.68
N SER A 152 1.27 -2.68 24.16
CA SER A 152 0.01 -3.24 24.64
C SER A 152 -0.58 -2.46 25.82
N ARG A 153 0.21 -2.21 26.88
CA ARG A 153 -0.24 -1.46 28.07
C ARG A 153 -0.71 -0.05 27.72
N ASN A 154 -0.06 0.60 26.74
CA ASN A 154 -0.40 1.94 26.26
C ASN A 154 -1.46 1.96 25.15
N LYS A 155 -2.14 0.84 24.86
CA LYS A 155 -3.17 0.71 23.82
C LYS A 155 -2.69 1.11 22.41
N LYS A 156 -1.40 0.92 22.12
CA LYS A 156 -0.81 1.13 20.79
C LYS A 156 -0.88 -0.16 19.99
N CYS A 157 -2.06 -0.46 19.43
CA CYS A 157 -2.31 -1.70 18.69
C CYS A 157 -1.42 -1.88 17.44
N PHE A 158 -0.90 -0.80 16.85
CA PHE A 158 0.07 -0.90 15.75
C PHE A 158 1.53 -1.10 16.21
N GLY A 159 1.78 -1.20 17.52
CA GLY A 159 3.13 -1.25 18.08
C GLY A 159 3.75 0.14 18.33
N LEU A 160 4.98 0.13 18.83
CA LEU A 160 5.82 1.32 19.03
C LEU A 160 7.02 1.23 18.09
N LYS A 161 7.58 2.37 17.67
CA LYS A 161 8.80 2.36 16.84
C LYS A 161 9.99 1.83 17.64
N GLY A 162 10.77 0.94 17.03
CA GLY A 162 12.00 0.38 17.56
C GLY A 162 12.60 -0.63 16.59
N GLU A 163 13.92 -0.78 16.61
CA GLU A 163 14.68 -1.63 15.68
C GLU A 163 14.20 -3.08 15.64
N TYR A 164 13.74 -3.60 16.78
CA TYR A 164 13.25 -4.97 16.94
C TYR A 164 11.76 -5.08 17.30
N SER A 165 11.05 -3.95 17.28
CA SER A 165 9.62 -3.92 17.62
C SER A 165 8.76 -4.49 16.50
N ARG A 166 7.58 -5.03 16.85
CA ARG A 166 6.64 -5.57 15.88
C ARG A 166 5.44 -4.66 15.70
N ASN A 167 4.80 -4.77 14.54
CA ASN A 167 3.46 -4.24 14.37
C ASN A 167 2.45 -5.27 14.90
N LEU A 168 1.90 -5.04 16.10
CA LEU A 168 1.05 -6.02 16.78
C LEU A 168 -0.25 -6.31 16.01
N PHE A 169 -0.79 -5.31 15.30
CA PHE A 169 -2.00 -5.45 14.49
C PHE A 169 -1.76 -6.36 13.29
N TYR A 170 -0.61 -6.23 12.62
CA TYR A 170 -0.20 -7.14 11.55
C TYR A 170 -0.08 -8.59 12.04
N VAL A 171 0.58 -8.79 13.20
CA VAL A 171 0.70 -10.13 13.81
C VAL A 171 -0.68 -10.71 14.13
N ALA A 172 -1.60 -9.91 14.65
CA ALA A 172 -2.97 -10.35 14.91
C ALA A 172 -3.72 -10.74 13.63
N ILE A 173 -3.59 -9.98 12.55
CA ILE A 173 -4.17 -10.36 11.24
C ILE A 173 -3.64 -11.73 10.80
N GLN A 174 -2.31 -11.93 10.84
CA GLN A 174 -1.71 -13.20 10.44
C GLN A 174 -2.23 -14.38 11.27
N ARG A 175 -2.37 -14.21 12.59
CA ARG A 175 -2.92 -15.25 13.47
C ARG A 175 -4.37 -15.57 13.17
N LEU A 176 -5.20 -14.53 13.01
CA LEU A 176 -6.62 -14.69 12.73
C LEU A 176 -6.86 -15.36 11.38
N CYS A 177 -6.00 -15.12 10.39
CA CYS A 177 -6.11 -15.72 9.07
C CYS A 177 -5.56 -17.16 9.01
N HIS A 178 -4.72 -17.57 9.96
CA HIS A 178 -4.01 -18.85 9.90
C HIS A 178 -4.96 -20.06 9.74
N ASP A 179 -6.04 -20.08 10.52
CA ASP A 179 -6.99 -21.20 10.53
C ASP A 179 -8.01 -21.15 9.39
N ILE A 180 -8.08 -20.03 8.66
CA ILE A 180 -9.03 -19.78 7.56
C ILE A 180 -8.31 -19.42 6.25
N GLN A 181 -7.05 -19.83 6.13
CA GLN A 181 -6.16 -19.47 5.01
C GLN A 181 -6.65 -19.95 3.64
N GLU A 182 -7.54 -20.95 3.64
CA GLU A 182 -8.21 -21.46 2.44
C GLU A 182 -9.27 -20.49 1.89
N ASN A 183 -9.78 -19.57 2.72
CA ASN A 183 -10.77 -18.58 2.32
C ASN A 183 -10.18 -17.17 2.17
N VAL A 184 -9.37 -16.75 3.14
CA VAL A 184 -8.68 -15.45 3.16
C VAL A 184 -7.20 -15.66 3.38
N ASN A 185 -6.32 -14.91 2.73
CA ASN A 185 -4.88 -15.14 2.85
C ASN A 185 -4.10 -13.83 3.08
N ALA A 186 -3.25 -13.85 4.10
CA ALA A 186 -2.39 -12.73 4.52
C ALA A 186 -0.90 -13.00 4.29
N GLU A 187 -0.53 -14.05 3.57
CA GLU A 187 0.85 -14.41 3.24
C GLU A 187 1.55 -13.29 2.44
N HIS A 188 0.84 -12.72 1.47
CA HIS A 188 1.36 -11.63 0.64
C HIS A 188 1.14 -10.24 1.26
N LEU A 189 0.50 -10.15 2.43
CA LEU A 189 0.17 -8.87 3.07
C LEU A 189 1.45 -8.09 3.38
N ALA A 190 1.53 -6.88 2.83
CA ALA A 190 2.66 -5.98 3.05
C ALA A 190 2.84 -5.70 4.54
N LYS A 191 4.00 -6.07 5.09
CA LYS A 191 4.33 -5.88 6.50
C LYS A 191 4.52 -4.39 6.81
N PRO A 192 3.65 -3.76 7.62
CA PRO A 192 3.82 -2.37 8.00
C PRO A 192 4.96 -2.21 9.01
N ALA A 193 5.62 -1.05 8.97
CA ALA A 193 6.53 -0.66 10.05
C ALA A 193 5.78 -0.57 11.40
N PRO A 194 6.47 -0.78 12.53
CA PRO A 194 5.89 -0.61 13.86
C PRO A 194 5.34 0.82 14.07
N GLY A 195 4.16 0.91 14.65
CA GLY A 195 3.42 2.16 14.87
C GLY A 195 2.74 2.74 13.61
N LYS A 196 2.76 2.04 12.48
CA LYS A 196 2.05 2.42 11.26
C LYS A 196 0.82 1.53 11.04
N ALA A 197 -0.26 2.10 10.52
CA ALA A 197 -1.43 1.31 10.14
C ALA A 197 -1.08 0.39 8.95
N PRO A 198 -1.55 -0.87 8.93
CA PRO A 198 -1.46 -1.72 7.74
C PRO A 198 -2.33 -1.15 6.60
N SER A 199 -2.01 -1.55 5.38
CA SER A 199 -2.85 -1.33 4.19
C SER A 199 -3.39 -2.66 3.69
N ALA A 200 -4.30 -2.63 2.71
CA ALA A 200 -4.81 -3.85 2.07
C ALA A 200 -3.84 -4.45 1.02
N VAL A 201 -2.66 -3.85 0.81
CA VAL A 201 -1.69 -4.31 -0.20
C VAL A 201 -1.25 -5.74 0.12
N GLY A 202 -1.56 -6.65 -0.80
CA GLY A 202 -1.22 -8.08 -0.70
C GLY A 202 -2.17 -8.92 0.15
N PHE A 203 -3.26 -8.36 0.68
CA PHE A 203 -4.30 -9.15 1.33
C PHE A 203 -5.21 -9.81 0.29
N ILE A 204 -5.53 -11.09 0.48
CA ILE A 204 -6.50 -11.82 -0.34
C ILE A 204 -7.79 -11.98 0.49
N PRO A 205 -8.85 -11.21 0.19
CA PRO A 205 -10.10 -11.29 0.94
C PRO A 205 -11.01 -12.44 0.48
N ASP A 206 -10.72 -13.08 -0.66
CA ASP A 206 -11.41 -14.29 -1.14
C ASP A 206 -10.50 -15.04 -2.11
N LEU A 207 -9.95 -16.18 -1.68
CA LEU A 207 -8.97 -16.95 -2.46
C LEU A 207 -9.59 -17.54 -3.73
N ASP A 208 -10.71 -18.24 -3.59
CA ASP A 208 -11.42 -18.87 -4.71
C ASP A 208 -11.86 -17.84 -5.76
N GLY A 209 -12.39 -16.70 -5.32
CA GLY A 209 -12.80 -15.61 -6.20
C GLY A 209 -11.63 -14.96 -6.93
N LEU A 210 -10.48 -14.82 -6.26
CA LEU A 210 -9.27 -14.34 -6.92
C LEU A 210 -8.77 -15.33 -7.97
N VAL A 211 -8.78 -16.64 -7.67
CA VAL A 211 -8.41 -17.71 -8.61
C VAL A 211 -9.37 -17.72 -9.82
N GLU A 212 -10.67 -17.60 -9.58
CA GLU A 212 -11.69 -17.55 -10.64
C GLU A 212 -11.49 -16.33 -11.56
N LEU A 213 -11.28 -15.13 -11.00
CA LEU A 213 -11.08 -13.91 -11.78
C LEU A 213 -9.81 -13.94 -12.64
N THR A 214 -8.78 -14.62 -12.17
CA THR A 214 -7.46 -14.66 -12.81
C THR A 214 -7.23 -15.91 -13.64
N GLY A 215 -8.15 -16.88 -13.61
CA GLY A 215 -7.94 -18.21 -14.21
C GLY A 215 -6.80 -18.99 -13.56
N GLY A 216 -6.47 -18.70 -12.30
CA GLY A 216 -5.33 -19.27 -11.59
C GLY A 216 -3.96 -18.70 -12.02
N ASP A 217 -3.93 -17.58 -12.75
CA ASP A 217 -2.69 -16.90 -13.11
C ASP A 217 -2.12 -16.12 -11.92
N ASN A 218 -1.03 -16.63 -11.33
CA ASN A 218 -0.40 -16.04 -10.14
C ASN A 218 0.08 -14.61 -10.37
N GLU A 219 0.54 -14.25 -11.57
CA GLU A 219 1.04 -12.91 -11.87
C GLU A 219 -0.12 -11.90 -11.85
N LEU A 220 -1.26 -12.27 -12.43
CA LEU A 220 -2.47 -11.45 -12.38
C LEU A 220 -3.03 -11.34 -10.96
N ALA A 221 -3.04 -12.45 -10.21
CA ALA A 221 -3.48 -12.46 -8.81
C ALA A 221 -2.65 -11.50 -7.98
N GLU A 222 -1.32 -11.58 -8.10
CA GLU A 222 -0.38 -10.69 -7.41
C GLU A 222 -0.57 -9.22 -7.83
N ALA A 223 -0.72 -8.96 -9.13
CA ALA A 223 -0.94 -7.61 -9.65
C ALA A 223 -2.24 -6.96 -9.10
N LEU A 224 -3.31 -7.75 -8.92
CA LEU A 224 -4.57 -7.28 -8.34
C LEU A 224 -4.43 -6.99 -6.85
N ILE A 225 -3.88 -7.92 -6.06
CA ILE A 225 -3.78 -7.75 -4.60
C ILE A 225 -2.76 -6.69 -4.20
N LYS A 226 -1.71 -6.48 -4.99
CA LYS A 226 -0.75 -5.39 -4.78
C LYS A 226 -1.25 -4.05 -5.34
N GLY A 227 -2.32 -4.08 -6.13
CA GLY A 227 -2.95 -2.88 -6.69
C GLY A 227 -2.19 -2.27 -7.88
N HIS A 228 -1.42 -3.07 -8.61
CA HIS A 228 -0.79 -2.65 -9.87
C HIS A 228 -1.84 -2.49 -10.98
N VAL A 229 -2.84 -3.37 -10.99
CA VAL A 229 -3.98 -3.33 -11.91
C VAL A 229 -5.23 -2.93 -11.16
N ARG A 230 -6.05 -2.03 -11.73
CA ARG A 230 -7.34 -1.64 -11.14
C ARG A 230 -8.46 -2.54 -11.66
N LEU A 231 -9.06 -3.33 -10.77
CA LEU A 231 -10.09 -4.32 -11.09
C LEU A 231 -11.32 -3.67 -11.72
N SER A 232 -11.86 -2.60 -11.12
CA SER A 232 -13.06 -1.94 -11.63
C SER A 232 -12.93 -1.44 -13.06
N LYS A 233 -11.76 -0.89 -13.42
CA LYS A 233 -11.46 -0.48 -14.79
C LYS A 233 -11.46 -1.67 -15.75
N CYS A 234 -10.84 -2.79 -15.35
CA CYS A 234 -10.82 -3.99 -16.19
C CYS A 234 -12.22 -4.57 -16.37
N LEU A 235 -13.07 -4.51 -15.34
CA LEU A 235 -14.47 -4.92 -15.42
C LEU A 235 -15.27 -4.02 -16.37
N GLU A 236 -15.06 -2.70 -16.32
CA GLU A 236 -15.66 -1.74 -17.26
C GLU A 236 -15.23 -2.02 -18.71
N ASP A 237 -13.93 -2.19 -18.95
CA ASP A 237 -13.37 -2.50 -20.27
C ASP A 237 -13.91 -3.84 -20.82
N HIS A 238 -14.10 -4.83 -19.94
CA HIS A 238 -14.68 -6.12 -20.32
C HIS A 238 -16.18 -6.02 -20.59
N ARG A 239 -16.95 -5.27 -19.80
CA ARG A 239 -18.38 -5.02 -20.07
C ARG A 239 -18.61 -4.29 -21.40
N ALA A 240 -17.64 -3.49 -21.83
CA ALA A 240 -17.66 -2.81 -23.13
C ALA A 240 -17.25 -3.73 -24.31
N SER A 241 -16.70 -4.91 -24.05
CA SER A 241 -16.32 -5.90 -25.06
C SER A 241 -17.53 -6.68 -25.59
N GLU A 242 -17.49 -7.12 -26.85
CA GLU A 242 -18.50 -8.04 -27.39
C GLU A 242 -18.40 -9.45 -26.78
N ASP A 243 -17.18 -9.87 -26.40
CA ASP A 243 -16.90 -11.16 -25.75
C ASP A 243 -16.92 -11.01 -24.23
N GLN A 244 -17.98 -11.55 -23.62
CA GLN A 244 -18.25 -11.58 -22.16
C GLN A 244 -17.77 -12.88 -21.49
N GLY A 245 -16.94 -13.68 -22.15
CA GLY A 245 -16.39 -14.91 -21.57
C GLY A 245 -15.28 -14.64 -20.54
N ALA A 246 -15.08 -15.56 -19.60
CA ALA A 246 -14.02 -15.46 -18.57
C ALA A 246 -12.61 -15.30 -19.19
N GLU A 247 -12.31 -16.04 -20.27
CA GLU A 247 -11.04 -15.90 -21.00
C GLU A 247 -10.84 -14.51 -21.60
N SER A 248 -11.92 -13.84 -21.99
CA SER A 248 -11.86 -12.45 -22.47
C SER A 248 -11.48 -11.49 -21.35
N PHE A 249 -12.03 -11.69 -20.15
CA PHE A 249 -11.68 -10.90 -18.99
C PHE A 249 -10.20 -11.06 -18.60
N ILE A 250 -9.67 -12.29 -18.61
CA ILE A 250 -8.25 -12.56 -18.36
C ILE A 250 -7.36 -11.83 -19.37
N ARG A 251 -7.75 -11.79 -20.66
CA ARG A 251 -7.02 -11.00 -21.67
C ARG A 251 -7.04 -9.49 -21.37
N VAL A 252 -8.14 -8.95 -20.86
CA VAL A 252 -8.22 -7.55 -20.42
C VAL A 252 -7.25 -7.29 -19.27
N LEU A 253 -7.23 -8.15 -18.26
CA LEU A 253 -6.29 -8.06 -17.13
C LEU A 253 -4.82 -8.06 -17.60
N ARG A 254 -4.45 -9.01 -18.47
CA ARG A 254 -3.07 -9.09 -19.02
C ARG A 254 -2.69 -7.85 -19.81
N LYS A 255 -3.61 -7.33 -20.61
CA LYS A 255 -3.38 -6.10 -21.39
C LYS A 255 -3.17 -4.90 -20.48
N GLU A 256 -3.96 -4.78 -19.41
CA GLU A 256 -3.82 -3.68 -18.46
C GLU A 256 -2.52 -3.81 -17.65
N LEU A 257 -2.14 -5.01 -17.21
CA LEU A 257 -0.87 -5.26 -16.54
C LEU A 257 0.31 -4.84 -17.43
N ALA A 258 0.36 -5.34 -18.67
CA ALA A 258 1.42 -4.98 -19.63
C ALA A 258 1.48 -3.47 -19.89
N ARG A 259 0.32 -2.78 -19.91
CA ARG A 259 0.25 -1.32 -20.05
C ARG A 259 0.85 -0.60 -18.83
N VAL A 260 0.54 -1.08 -17.63
CA VAL A 260 1.08 -0.51 -16.38
C VAL A 260 2.58 -0.74 -16.29
N ASP A 261 3.06 -1.93 -16.63
CA ASP A 261 4.49 -2.26 -16.64
C ASP A 261 5.27 -1.42 -17.65
N ASP A 262 4.75 -1.24 -18.87
CA ASP A 262 5.35 -0.34 -19.86
C ASP A 262 5.43 1.11 -19.36
N GLN A 263 4.39 1.60 -18.69
CA GLN A 263 4.40 2.94 -18.08
C GLN A 263 5.43 3.04 -16.96
N TYR A 264 5.46 2.05 -16.08
CA TYR A 264 6.42 1.99 -14.98
C TYR A 264 7.86 1.96 -15.50
N ASN A 265 8.15 1.11 -16.48
CA ASN A 265 9.47 0.99 -17.09
C ASN A 265 9.91 2.28 -17.79
N LYS A 266 8.98 2.99 -18.45
CA LYS A 266 9.25 4.31 -19.03
C LYS A 266 9.58 5.35 -17.97
N GLU A 267 8.86 5.35 -16.85
CA GLU A 267 9.14 6.27 -15.74
C GLU A 267 10.47 5.96 -15.06
N VAL A 268 10.77 4.68 -14.82
CA VAL A 268 12.07 4.19 -14.33
C VAL A 268 13.20 4.62 -15.25
N SER A 269 13.07 4.40 -16.56
CA SER A 269 14.08 4.82 -17.54
C SER A 269 14.28 6.34 -17.51
N LYS A 270 13.19 7.11 -17.49
CA LYS A 270 13.23 8.57 -17.43
C LYS A 270 13.93 9.08 -16.16
N ASN A 271 13.62 8.49 -15.00
CA ASN A 271 14.24 8.86 -13.73
C ASN A 271 15.73 8.50 -13.73
N ARG A 272 16.09 7.33 -14.26
CA ARG A 272 17.48 6.93 -14.41
C ARG A 272 18.26 7.86 -15.34
N ASP A 273 17.68 8.23 -16.48
CA ASP A 273 18.30 9.16 -17.43
C ASP A 273 18.52 10.54 -16.79
N ALA A 274 17.53 11.05 -16.05
CA ALA A 274 17.66 12.29 -15.29
C ALA A 274 18.76 12.20 -14.23
N GLY A 275 18.82 11.09 -13.48
CA GLY A 275 19.87 10.80 -12.51
C GLY A 275 21.26 10.73 -13.17
N LEU A 276 21.39 10.15 -14.36
CA LEU A 276 22.64 10.09 -15.12
C LEU A 276 23.10 11.48 -15.59
N VAL A 277 22.17 12.33 -16.04
CA VAL A 277 22.46 13.72 -16.40
C VAL A 277 22.98 14.49 -15.18
N LYS A 278 22.29 14.37 -14.04
CA LYS A 278 22.70 15.01 -12.78
C LYS A 278 24.05 14.49 -12.29
N LEU A 279 24.27 13.19 -12.37
CA LEU A 279 25.55 12.54 -12.04
C LEU A 279 26.69 13.08 -12.89
N LYS A 280 26.47 13.21 -14.20
CA LYS A 280 27.48 13.75 -15.12
C LYS A 280 27.81 15.21 -14.79
N ALA A 281 26.81 16.04 -14.50
CA ALA A 281 27.00 17.42 -14.09
C ALA A 281 27.79 17.52 -12.78
N TRP A 282 27.42 16.73 -11.78
CA TRP A 282 28.12 16.63 -10.51
C TRP A 282 29.58 16.20 -10.67
N ARG A 283 29.86 15.15 -11.45
CA ARG A 283 31.24 14.71 -11.71
C ARG A 283 32.07 15.77 -12.40
N ALA A 284 31.50 16.50 -13.37
CA ALA A 284 32.18 17.60 -14.04
C ALA A 284 32.48 18.76 -13.06
N PHE A 285 31.51 19.14 -12.23
CA PHE A 285 31.69 20.14 -11.18
C PHE A 285 32.81 19.73 -10.20
N TYR A 286 32.78 18.49 -9.72
CA TYR A 286 33.75 17.97 -8.77
C TYR A 286 35.16 17.90 -9.38
N ALA A 287 35.30 17.41 -10.61
CA ALA A 287 36.58 17.33 -11.31
C ALA A 287 37.17 18.72 -11.61
N ASN A 288 36.34 19.72 -11.91
CA ASN A 288 36.81 21.09 -12.12
C ASN A 288 37.36 21.72 -10.83
N ARG A 289 36.76 21.40 -9.67
CA ARG A 289 37.15 21.97 -8.38
C ARG A 289 38.28 21.19 -7.69
N TYR A 290 38.33 19.88 -7.91
CA TYR A 290 39.24 18.93 -7.26
C TYR A 290 39.78 17.90 -8.26
N PRO A 291 40.57 18.33 -9.27
CA PRO A 291 40.98 17.47 -10.39
C PRO A 291 41.76 16.23 -9.93
N ASP A 292 42.74 16.40 -9.03
CA ASP A 292 43.58 15.29 -8.56
C ASP A 292 42.76 14.26 -7.76
N LEU A 293 41.86 14.73 -6.88
CA LEU A 293 40.99 13.86 -6.08
C LEU A 293 39.94 13.14 -6.93
N ALA A 294 39.47 13.77 -8.01
CA ALA A 294 38.55 13.15 -8.95
C ALA A 294 39.24 12.03 -9.74
N GLN A 295 40.43 12.31 -10.28
CA GLN A 295 41.22 11.32 -11.01
C GLN A 295 41.60 10.13 -10.11
N GLU A 296 42.02 10.39 -8.87
CA GLU A 296 42.35 9.32 -7.91
C GLU A 296 41.13 8.45 -7.60
N TYR A 297 39.96 9.07 -7.35
CA TYR A 297 38.73 8.34 -7.10
C TYR A 297 38.35 7.44 -8.28
N ASP A 298 38.40 7.96 -9.50
CA ASP A 298 38.04 7.21 -10.70
C ASP A 298 39.00 6.01 -10.92
N GLN A 299 40.30 6.20 -10.68
CA GLN A 299 41.29 5.10 -10.75
C GLN A 299 41.05 4.01 -9.70
N ILE A 300 40.76 4.39 -8.46
CA ILE A 300 40.46 3.42 -7.40
C ILE A 300 39.15 2.69 -7.74
N ALA A 301 38.12 3.42 -8.16
CA ALA A 301 36.83 2.83 -8.47
C ALA A 301 36.89 1.88 -9.67
N GLU A 302 37.66 2.20 -10.71
CA GLU A 302 37.85 1.34 -11.87
C GLU A 302 38.59 0.03 -11.53
N LYS A 303 39.61 0.09 -10.67
CA LYS A 303 40.45 -1.06 -10.33
C LYS A 303 39.89 -1.92 -9.20
N HIS A 304 39.22 -1.30 -8.24
CA HIS A 304 38.92 -1.94 -6.95
C HIS A 304 37.44 -1.99 -6.59
N CYS A 305 36.53 -1.32 -7.32
CA CYS A 305 35.10 -1.48 -7.10
C CYS A 305 34.50 -2.57 -8.00
N TYR A 306 33.36 -3.12 -7.57
CA TYR A 306 32.54 -3.93 -8.46
C TYR A 306 31.98 -3.10 -9.62
N LYS A 307 31.66 -3.78 -10.73
CA LYS A 307 30.99 -3.16 -11.88
C LYS A 307 29.62 -2.63 -11.47
N GLU A 308 29.14 -1.64 -12.22
CA GLU A 308 27.79 -1.11 -12.07
C GLU A 308 26.75 -2.24 -12.15
N GLY A 309 25.74 -2.18 -11.28
CA GLY A 309 24.71 -3.21 -11.15
C GLY A 309 25.06 -4.36 -10.19
N TRP A 310 26.25 -4.37 -9.61
CA TRP A 310 26.56 -5.26 -8.49
C TRP A 310 26.12 -4.63 -7.16
N TYR A 311 25.40 -5.40 -6.34
CA TYR A 311 24.98 -4.98 -5.00
C TYR A 311 25.35 -6.03 -3.94
N PRO A 312 25.57 -5.61 -2.69
CA PRO A 312 25.80 -6.54 -1.59
C PRO A 312 24.60 -7.46 -1.34
N SER A 313 24.85 -8.68 -0.86
CA SER A 313 23.80 -9.67 -0.59
C SER A 313 22.79 -9.27 0.50
N TYR A 314 23.12 -8.26 1.30
CA TYR A 314 22.24 -7.73 2.35
C TYR A 314 21.34 -6.60 1.84
N TYR A 315 21.48 -6.15 0.59
CA TYR A 315 20.52 -5.24 -0.03
C TYR A 315 19.26 -6.02 -0.40
N ASP A 316 18.10 -5.56 0.06
CA ASP A 316 16.82 -6.04 -0.43
C ASP A 316 16.56 -5.54 -1.87
N GLU A 317 15.56 -6.13 -2.53
CA GLU A 317 15.23 -5.80 -3.92
C GLU A 317 14.83 -4.32 -4.11
N GLU A 318 14.17 -3.72 -3.11
CA GLU A 318 13.77 -2.33 -3.16
C GLU A 318 14.98 -1.39 -3.16
N LEU A 319 15.97 -1.67 -2.32
CA LEU A 319 17.20 -0.87 -2.23
C LEU A 319 18.06 -1.05 -3.49
N GLN A 320 18.21 -2.28 -4.00
CA GLN A 320 18.91 -2.52 -5.28
C GLN A 320 18.26 -1.74 -6.42
N LYS A 321 16.92 -1.76 -6.47
CA LYS A 321 16.14 -1.04 -7.48
C LYS A 321 16.27 0.48 -7.33
N LEU A 322 16.25 1.01 -6.10
CA LEU A 322 16.47 2.43 -5.83
C LEU A 322 17.85 2.89 -6.32
N CYS A 323 18.91 2.16 -5.96
CA CYS A 323 20.27 2.46 -6.39
C CYS A 323 20.42 2.39 -7.91
N TRP A 324 19.70 1.48 -8.56
CA TRP A 324 19.67 1.40 -10.02
C TRP A 324 18.91 2.57 -10.66
N ILE A 325 17.76 2.95 -10.11
CA ILE A 325 16.94 4.05 -10.65
C ILE A 325 17.63 5.40 -10.43
N GLU A 326 18.36 5.57 -9.33
CA GLU A 326 19.00 6.84 -8.97
C GLU A 326 20.55 6.73 -8.98
N PRO A 327 21.18 6.67 -10.17
CA PRO A 327 22.62 6.53 -10.28
C PRO A 327 23.39 7.72 -9.70
N TYR A 328 22.73 8.87 -9.52
CA TYR A 328 23.29 10.01 -8.83
C TYR A 328 23.73 9.68 -7.41
N LEU A 329 23.16 8.68 -6.73
CA LEU A 329 23.60 8.26 -5.40
C LEU A 329 25.09 7.83 -5.37
N GLU A 330 25.63 7.39 -6.50
CA GLU A 330 27.00 6.87 -6.63
C GLU A 330 27.31 5.74 -5.65
N ASP A 331 26.34 4.85 -5.40
CA ASP A 331 26.54 3.71 -4.51
C ASP A 331 27.50 2.70 -5.13
N ARG A 332 28.77 2.75 -4.71
CA ARG A 332 29.85 1.91 -5.22
C ARG A 332 30.46 1.09 -4.09
N HIS A 333 30.72 -0.18 -4.39
CA HIS A 333 31.20 -1.14 -3.40
C HIS A 333 32.58 -1.66 -3.79
N ILE A 334 33.53 -1.61 -2.84
CA ILE A 334 34.87 -2.18 -3.02
C ILE A 334 34.79 -3.70 -3.11
N ASN A 335 35.43 -4.25 -4.14
CA ASN A 335 35.76 -5.66 -4.25
C ASN A 335 36.99 -5.98 -3.39
N LYS A 336 36.74 -6.60 -2.24
CA LYS A 336 37.77 -7.00 -1.26
C LYS A 336 38.81 -7.97 -1.85
N GLU A 337 38.46 -8.71 -2.91
CA GLU A 337 39.39 -9.61 -3.58
C GLU A 337 40.48 -8.88 -4.37
N THR A 338 40.31 -7.58 -4.62
CA THR A 338 41.29 -6.73 -5.32
C THR A 338 42.21 -5.96 -4.37
N LEU A 339 42.02 -6.08 -3.05
CA LEU A 339 42.75 -5.33 -2.03
C LEU A 339 44.07 -6.03 -1.67
N PRO A 340 45.24 -5.47 -2.06
CA PRO A 340 46.50 -6.20 -2.01
C PRO A 340 46.99 -6.52 -0.59
N GLU A 341 46.89 -5.58 0.36
CA GLU A 341 47.34 -5.83 1.73
C GLU A 341 46.37 -6.73 2.48
N TYR A 342 45.07 -6.57 2.23
CA TYR A 342 44.06 -7.47 2.78
C TYR A 342 44.28 -8.91 2.34
N GLN A 343 44.52 -9.14 1.05
CA GLN A 343 44.80 -10.48 0.52
C GLN A 343 46.12 -11.05 1.04
N ALA A 344 47.18 -10.23 1.13
CA ALA A 344 48.46 -10.66 1.69
C ALA A 344 48.33 -11.13 3.15
N LYS A 345 47.63 -10.37 4.01
CA LYS A 345 47.39 -10.74 5.41
C LYS A 345 46.56 -12.02 5.56
N LYS A 346 45.57 -12.22 4.67
CA LYS A 346 44.73 -13.43 4.63
C LYS A 346 45.57 -14.67 4.28
N ILE A 347 46.56 -14.53 3.41
CA ILE A 347 47.50 -15.61 3.05
C ILE A 347 48.51 -15.86 4.18
N GLU A 348 49.09 -14.82 4.76
CA GLU A 348 50.11 -14.91 5.82
C GLU A 348 49.55 -15.52 7.11
N SER A 349 48.29 -15.22 7.45
CA SER A 349 47.67 -15.66 8.70
C SER A 349 46.19 -16.04 8.50
N PRO A 350 45.89 -17.18 7.87
CA PRO A 350 44.53 -17.54 7.46
C PRO A 350 43.58 -17.81 8.64
N LYS A 351 44.10 -18.10 9.84
CA LYS A 351 43.31 -18.35 11.06
C LYS A 351 42.98 -17.09 11.86
N LYS A 352 43.50 -15.92 11.48
CA LYS A 352 43.21 -14.64 12.15
C LYS A 352 42.07 -13.92 11.43
N LEU A 353 41.24 -13.22 12.20
CA LEU A 353 40.24 -12.32 11.65
C LEU A 353 40.95 -11.11 11.05
N HIS A 354 40.78 -10.90 9.75
CA HIS A 354 41.31 -9.74 9.04
C HIS A 354 40.15 -8.89 8.54
N LEU A 355 40.24 -7.58 8.77
CA LEU A 355 39.22 -6.64 8.36
C LEU A 355 39.69 -5.87 7.11
N PRO A 356 38.91 -5.87 6.01
CA PRO A 356 39.21 -5.11 4.80
C PRO A 356 39.44 -3.62 5.05
N MET A 357 38.81 -3.08 6.10
CA MET A 357 38.92 -1.67 6.50
C MET A 357 40.30 -1.22 6.97
N THR A 358 41.22 -2.17 7.12
CA THR A 358 42.63 -1.90 7.46
C THR A 358 43.52 -1.75 6.23
N ASP A 359 43.01 -2.03 5.02
CA ASP A 359 43.75 -1.84 3.78
C ASP A 359 43.81 -0.34 3.40
N PRO A 360 44.97 0.22 3.02
CA PRO A 360 45.10 1.63 2.67
C PRO A 360 44.20 2.05 1.50
N ILE A 361 43.96 1.17 0.52
CA ILE A 361 43.07 1.47 -0.62
C ILE A 361 41.63 1.61 -0.13
N TYR A 362 41.21 0.72 0.77
CA TYR A 362 39.88 0.79 1.37
C TYR A 362 39.68 2.10 2.15
N GLN A 363 40.66 2.46 2.98
CA GLN A 363 40.61 3.69 3.76
C GLN A 363 40.60 4.92 2.86
N ARG A 364 41.45 4.94 1.83
CA ARG A 364 41.55 6.05 0.90
C ARG A 364 40.26 6.24 0.09
N PHE A 365 39.67 5.16 -0.39
CA PHE A 365 38.39 5.21 -1.10
C PHE A 365 37.29 5.86 -0.24
N HIS A 366 37.12 5.41 1.01
CA HIS A 366 36.08 5.98 1.89
C HIS A 366 36.40 7.42 2.34
N GLN A 367 37.67 7.81 2.43
CA GLN A 367 38.04 9.22 2.62
C GLN A 367 37.61 10.08 1.42
N LEU A 368 37.85 9.60 0.19
CA LEU A 368 37.42 10.27 -1.04
C LEU A 368 35.89 10.33 -1.14
N GLU A 369 35.17 9.26 -0.79
CA GLU A 369 33.70 9.27 -0.71
C GLU A 369 33.19 10.29 0.29
N ALA A 370 33.77 10.35 1.49
CA ALA A 370 33.37 11.31 2.52
C ALA A 370 33.61 12.75 2.05
N HIS A 371 34.72 13.01 1.36
CA HIS A 371 34.98 14.31 0.76
C HIS A 371 33.98 14.64 -0.35
N ARG A 372 33.71 13.70 -1.27
CA ARG A 372 32.72 13.84 -2.33
C ARG A 372 31.33 14.13 -1.76
N ARG A 373 30.87 13.39 -0.75
CA ARG A 373 29.56 13.62 -0.09
C ARG A 373 29.45 15.04 0.46
N LYS A 374 30.51 15.55 1.11
CA LYS A 374 30.55 16.95 1.60
C LYS A 374 30.47 17.96 0.46
N ALA A 375 31.25 17.77 -0.60
CA ALA A 375 31.23 18.66 -1.75
C ALA A 375 29.91 18.59 -2.54
N LYS A 376 29.24 17.43 -2.52
CA LYS A 376 27.96 17.17 -3.19
C LYS A 376 26.80 17.91 -2.51
N ALA A 377 26.80 17.98 -1.18
CA ALA A 377 25.85 18.82 -0.44
C ALA A 377 25.95 20.29 -0.89
N GLY A 378 27.17 20.81 -1.09
CA GLY A 378 27.36 22.18 -1.60
C GLY A 378 26.96 22.37 -3.07
N PHE A 379 27.01 21.31 -3.89
CA PHE A 379 26.48 21.34 -5.26
C PHE A 379 24.95 21.43 -5.28
N GLU A 380 24.29 20.70 -4.38
CA GLU A 380 22.82 20.68 -4.25
C GLU A 380 22.26 22.01 -3.70
N GLU A 381 22.94 22.63 -2.73
CA GLU A 381 22.57 23.95 -2.19
C GLU A 381 22.74 25.09 -3.22
N GLY A 382 23.60 24.91 -4.23
CA GLY A 382 23.84 25.87 -5.30
C GLY A 382 22.78 25.93 -6.40
N GLY A 383 21.77 25.04 -6.36
CA GLY A 383 20.62 25.06 -7.27
C GLY A 383 20.92 24.71 -8.74
N GLN A 384 21.94 23.87 -9.01
CA GLN A 384 22.31 23.42 -10.36
C GLN A 384 21.86 21.98 -10.67
#